data_AF-A0A914S3Q7-F1
#
_entry.id   AF-A0A914S3Q7-F1
#
_cell.length_a   1.000
_cell.length_b   1.000
_cell.length_c   1.000
_cell.angle_alpha   90.00
_cell.angle_beta   90.00
_cell.angle_gamma   90.00
#
_symmetry.space_group_name_H-M   'P 1'
#
loop_
_entity.id
_entity.type
_entity.pdbx_description
1 polymer ?
#
loop_
_entity_poly.entity_id
_entity_poly.type
_entity_poly.pdbx_seq_one_letter_code
_entity_poly.pdbx_strand_id
1 'polypeptide(L)' 'MEQTNLSCALQVDTFHSHVRPRINPKLSEFCSRLTGVTQEMVDNALPFVDVFDSSLEMKGTFRINQA' A
#
# COMPACT_ATOMS: atom_id res chain seq x y z
N MET A 1 8.27 20.48 -35.14
CA MET A 1 9.38 19.98 -34.33
C MET A 1 9.10 20.47 -32.92
N GLU A 2 8.86 19.71 -31.86
CA GLU A 2 8.89 18.27 -31.63
C GLU A 2 7.90 18.00 -30.47
N GLN A 3 6.84 17.26 -30.80
CA GLN A 3 5.99 16.40 -29.97
C GLN A 3 5.84 16.74 -28.47
N THR A 4 4.77 17.47 -28.12
CA THR A 4 4.11 17.37 -26.81
C THR A 4 3.43 16.00 -26.71
N ASN A 5 4.07 15.07 -26.00
CA ASN A 5 3.54 13.73 -25.76
C ASN A 5 2.26 13.83 -24.90
N LEU A 6 1.12 13.48 -25.50
CA LEU A 6 -0.14 13.24 -24.82
C LEU A 6 0.01 12.05 -23.85
N SER A 7 -0.28 12.23 -22.57
CA SER A 7 -1.08 11.27 -21.77
C SER A 7 -1.28 11.78 -20.34
N CYS A 8 -2.40 12.45 -20.09
CA CYS A 8 -2.89 12.68 -18.74
C CYS A 8 -3.37 11.33 -18.17
N ALA A 9 -2.47 10.57 -17.55
CA ALA A 9 -2.88 9.51 -16.64
C ALA A 9 -3.34 10.19 -15.34
N LEU A 10 -4.63 10.47 -15.23
CA LEU A 10 -5.21 10.93 -13.98
C LEU A 10 -5.20 9.75 -13.00
N GLN A 11 -4.36 9.80 -11.97
CA GLN A 11 -4.37 8.82 -10.88
C GLN A 11 -5.74 8.87 -10.20
N VAL A 12 -6.48 7.75 -10.26
CA VAL A 12 -7.85 7.67 -9.74
C VAL A 12 -7.93 7.14 -8.31
N ASP A 13 -6.90 6.42 -7.84
CA ASP A 13 -6.85 5.85 -6.48
C ASP A 13 -5.43 5.39 -6.07
N THR A 14 -5.19 5.20 -4.77
CA THR A 14 -3.96 4.64 -4.17
C THR A 14 -4.29 3.81 -2.91
N PHE A 15 -3.74 2.61 -2.82
CA PHE A 15 -3.77 1.80 -1.60
C PHE A 15 -2.41 1.77 -0.91
N HIS A 16 -2.41 1.94 0.41
CA HIS A 16 -1.23 1.84 1.26
C HIS A 16 -1.62 1.19 2.59
N SER A 17 -0.82 0.23 3.05
CA SER A 17 -0.97 -0.37 4.38
C SER A 17 0.36 -0.89 4.88
N HIS A 18 0.60 -0.77 6.19
CA HIS A 18 1.73 -1.42 6.85
C HIS A 18 1.43 -2.89 7.08
N VAL A 19 2.49 -3.71 7.16
CA VAL A 19 2.38 -5.16 7.37
C VAL A 19 3.15 -5.54 8.63
N ARG A 20 2.57 -6.40 9.45
CA ARG A 20 3.22 -6.98 10.63
C ARG A 20 4.15 -8.14 10.25
N PRO A 21 5.49 -8.02 10.43
CA PRO A 21 6.42 -9.09 10.14
C PRO A 21 6.26 -10.26 11.13
N ARG A 22 6.29 -11.51 10.64
CA ARG A 22 6.22 -12.71 11.50
C ARG A 22 7.59 -13.29 11.87
N ILE A 23 8.58 -13.21 10.97
CA ILE A 23 9.91 -13.80 11.19
C ILE A 23 10.77 -12.89 12.08
N ASN A 24 10.87 -11.61 11.72
CA ASN A 24 11.63 -10.60 12.47
C ASN A 24 10.67 -9.47 12.90
N PRO A 25 9.85 -9.68 13.95
CA PRO A 25 8.81 -8.72 14.34
C PRO A 25 9.35 -7.42 14.94
N LYS A 26 10.60 -7.42 15.45
CA LYS A 26 11.24 -6.22 16.00
C LYS A 26 12.10 -5.54 14.93
N LEU A 27 11.77 -4.28 14.64
CA LEU A 27 12.52 -3.46 13.69
C LEU A 27 13.87 -3.09 14.28
N SER A 28 14.91 -3.12 13.43
CA SER A 28 16.21 -2.56 13.81
C SER A 28 16.16 -1.03 13.74
N GLU A 29 17.01 -0.38 14.53
CA GLU A 29 17.23 1.08 14.46
C GLU A 29 17.56 1.56 13.03
N PHE A 30 18.30 0.75 12.25
CA PHE A 30 18.57 1.06 10.86
C PHE A 30 17.29 1.08 10.00
N CYS A 31 16.46 0.04 10.10
CA CYS A 31 15.21 -0.06 9.34
C CYS A 31 14.24 1.06 9.68
N SER A 32 14.07 1.36 10.98
CA SER A 32 13.18 2.42 11.45
C SER A 32 13.66 3.79 10.95
N ARG A 33 14.96 4.09 11.03
CA ARG A 33 15.50 5.36 10.52
C ARG A 33 15.45 5.49 9.00
N LEU A 34 15.68 4.40 8.26
CA LEU A 34 15.68 4.41 6.80
C LEU A 34 14.27 4.60 6.23
N THR A 35 13.28 3.95 6.84
CA THR A 35 11.90 3.88 6.31
C THR A 35 10.94 4.86 6.99
N GLY A 36 11.29 5.36 8.17
CA GLY A 36 10.41 6.16 9.02
C GLY A 36 9.30 5.38 9.71
N VAL A 37 9.24 4.04 9.53
CA VAL A 37 8.22 3.19 10.16
C VAL A 37 8.60 2.89 11.61
N THR A 38 7.65 3.09 12.53
CA THR A 38 7.85 2.80 13.95
C THR A 38 7.45 1.36 14.30
N GLN A 39 7.93 0.88 15.45
CA GLN A 39 7.55 -0.44 15.96
C GLN A 39 6.04 -0.53 16.22
N GLU A 40 5.42 0.55 16.71
CA GLU A 40 3.99 0.60 16.97
C GLU A 40 3.17 0.45 15.68
N MET A 41 3.62 1.07 14.58
CA MET A 41 2.95 0.96 13.27
C MET A 41 2.90 -0.48 12.76
N VAL A 42 3.99 -1.24 12.89
CA VAL A 42 4.02 -2.66 12.47
C VAL A 42 3.40 -3.60 13.50
N ASP A 43 3.42 -3.26 14.79
CA ASP A 43 2.79 -4.08 15.84
C ASP A 43 1.26 -4.05 15.73
N ASN A 44 0.70 -2.89 15.35
CA ASN A 44 -0.73 -2.68 15.12
C ASN A 44 -1.18 -3.02 13.68
N ALA A 45 -0.26 -3.35 12.78
CA ALA A 45 -0.56 -3.71 11.42
C ALA A 45 -1.13 -5.14 11.30
N LEU A 46 -1.79 -5.40 10.17
CA LEU A 46 -2.25 -6.73 9.80
C LEU A 46 -1.08 -7.59 9.27
N PRO A 47 -1.16 -8.93 9.42
CA PRO A 47 -0.29 -9.85 8.70
C PRO A 47 -0.39 -9.68 7.18
N PHE A 48 0.65 -10.11 6.47
CA PHE A 48 0.75 -9.93 5.02
C PHE A 48 -0.46 -10.50 4.24
N VAL A 49 -0.95 -11.67 4.64
CA VAL A 49 -2.07 -12.35 3.95
C VAL A 49 -3.33 -11.48 4.01
N ASP A 50 -3.64 -10.93 5.18
CA ASP A 50 -4.85 -10.10 5.37
C ASP A 50 -4.74 -8.75 4.65
N VAL A 51 -3.54 -8.14 4.61
CA VAL A 51 -3.28 -6.92 3.82
C VAL A 51 -3.40 -7.20 2.33
N PHE A 52 -2.90 -8.36 1.89
CA PHE A 52 -3.01 -8.78 0.50
C PHE A 52 -4.48 -8.95 0.10
N ASP A 53 -5.28 -9.63 0.91
CA ASP A 53 -6.72 -9.80 0.68
C ASP A 53 -7.44 -8.45 0.61
N SER A 54 -7.12 -7.52 1.52
CA SER A 54 -7.64 -6.15 1.50
C SER A 54 -7.27 -5.39 0.22
N SER A 55 -6.06 -5.62 -0.31
CA SER A 55 -5.61 -5.00 -1.56
C SER A 55 -6.34 -5.55 -2.81
N LEU A 56 -6.91 -6.75 -2.73
CA LEU A 56 -7.71 -7.34 -3.81
C LEU A 56 -9.10 -6.70 -3.89
N GLU A 57 -9.66 -6.26 -2.76
CA GLU A 57 -10.93 -5.51 -2.73
C GLU A 57 -10.82 -4.19 -3.51
N MET A 58 -9.67 -3.51 -3.39
CA MET A 58 -9.35 -2.30 -4.16
C MET A 58 -9.37 -2.56 -5.68
N LYS A 59 -8.89 -3.72 -6.12
CA LYS A 59 -8.90 -4.10 -7.54
C LYS A 59 -10.29 -4.53 -8.05
N GLY A 60 -11.23 -4.80 -7.15
CA GLY A 60 -12.48 -5.51 -7.45
C GLY A 60 -13.75 -4.66 -7.54
N THR A 61 -13.74 -3.37 -7.20
CA THR A 61 -14.99 -2.58 -7.10
C THR A 61 -15.02 -1.37 -8.03
N PHE A 62 -14.98 -1.62 -9.33
CA PHE A 62 -15.68 -0.71 -10.24
C PHE A 62 -17.17 -1.07 -10.12
N ARG A 63 -17.95 -0.27 -9.37
CA ARG A 63 -19.41 -0.39 -9.35
C ARG A 63 -19.92 0.02 -10.73
N ILE A 64 -19.85 -0.87 -11.71
CA ILE A 64 -20.79 -0.83 -12.83
C ILE A 64 -22.14 -1.25 -12.24
N ASN A 65 -23.11 -0.35 -12.32
CA ASN A 65 -24.48 -0.44 -11.79
C ASN A 65 -24.65 -0.03 -10.32
N GLN A 66 -24.78 1.27 -10.10
CA GLN A 66 -25.99 1.74 -9.43
C GLN A 66 -26.85 2.43 -10.48
N ALA A 67 -28.03 1.86 -10.69
CA ALA A 67 -29.08 2.35 -11.57
C ALA A 67 -29.69 3.67 -11.06
#